data_AF-A0A961XPV7-F1
#
_entry.id   AF-A0A961XPV7-F1
#
_cell.length_a   1.000
_cell.length_b   1.000
_cell.length_c   1.000
_cell.angle_alpha   90.00
_cell.angle_beta   90.00
_cell.angle_gamma   90.00
#
_symmetry.space_group_name_H-M   'P 1'
#
loop_
_entity.id
_entity.type
_entity.pdbx_description
1 polymer ?
#
loop_
_entity_poly.entity_id
_entity_poly.type
_entity_poly.pdbx_seq_one_letter_code
_entity_poly.pdbx_strand_id
1 'polypeptide(L)'
;VSLHVCERFPDIYRREADQVSIEGTGRVVDLAESNTAPLLTAANLLQEDLVLMRKGETGWRLAAASLCFPSSWRLSEKFGHALADVHEPVPGFGRGSRNAAMIER
;
A
#
# COMPACT_ATOMS: atom_id res chain seq x y z
N VAL A 1 10.16 1.73 -1.49
CA VAL A 1 9.57 3.05 -1.17
C VAL A 1 10.65 4.07 -0.87
N SER A 2 11.42 3.94 0.23
CA SER A 2 12.43 4.91 0.64
C SER A 2 13.42 5.30 -0.47
N LEU A 3 14.01 4.34 -1.17
CA LEU A 3 14.90 4.60 -2.30
C LEU A 3 14.23 5.44 -3.40
N HIS A 4 13.02 5.06 -3.80
CA HIS A 4 12.29 5.72 -4.86
C HIS A 4 11.93 7.17 -4.51
N VAL A 5 11.43 7.43 -3.29
CA VAL A 5 11.05 8.80 -2.89
C VAL A 5 12.28 9.71 -2.77
N CYS A 6 13.42 9.20 -2.32
CA CYS A 6 14.66 9.97 -2.24
C CYS A 6 15.26 10.25 -3.63
N GLU A 7 15.18 9.28 -4.55
CA GLU A 7 15.63 9.46 -5.93
C GLU A 7 14.72 10.42 -6.70
N ARG A 8 13.40 10.28 -6.54
CA ARG A 8 12.41 11.04 -7.32
C ARG A 8 12.16 12.44 -6.78
N PHE A 9 12.24 12.61 -5.47
CA PHE A 9 11.92 13.86 -4.77
C PHE A 9 13.05 14.25 -3.79
N PRO A 10 14.29 14.44 -4.27
CA PRO A 10 15.46 14.68 -3.40
C PRO A 10 15.39 16.00 -2.62
N ASP A 11 14.58 16.96 -3.07
CA ASP A 11 14.35 18.23 -2.36
C ASP A 11 13.42 18.09 -1.14
N ILE A 12 12.68 16.97 -1.06
CA ILE A 12 11.71 16.69 0.01
C ILE A 12 12.20 15.55 0.91
N TYR A 13 12.85 14.54 0.33
CA TYR A 13 13.28 13.34 1.05
C TYR A 13 14.79 13.17 0.97
N ARG A 14 15.44 13.04 2.12
CA ARG A 14 16.87 12.72 2.21
C ARG A 14 17.05 11.47 3.06
N ARG A 15 17.89 10.56 2.57
CA ARG A 15 18.22 9.31 3.27
C ARG A 15 19.66 9.34 3.76
N GLU A 16 19.86 9.01 5.03
CA GLU A 16 21.14 8.80 5.67
C GLU A 16 21.11 7.46 6.39
N ALA A 17 21.82 6.46 5.84
CA ALA A 17 21.76 5.07 6.31
C ALA A 17 20.31 4.55 6.42
N ASP A 18 19.84 4.31 7.64
CA ASP A 18 18.50 3.80 7.95
C ASP A 18 17.52 4.90 8.38
N GLN A 19 17.85 6.17 8.16
CA GLN A 19 16.94 7.27 8.44
C GLN A 19 16.56 8.01 7.16
N VAL A 20 15.29 8.41 7.06
CA VAL A 20 14.79 9.29 6.01
C VAL A 20 14.19 10.54 6.64
N SER A 21 14.78 11.70 6.39
CA SER A 21 14.21 13.00 6.76
C SER A 21 13.23 13.48 5.70
N ILE A 22 12.17 14.17 6.15
CA ILE A 22 11.19 14.83 5.29
C ILE A 22 11.32 16.35 5.50
N GLU A 23 11.93 17.03 4.53
CA GLU A 23 12.29 18.43 4.59
C GLU A 23 11.07 19.33 4.86
N GLY A 24 11.27 20.37 5.68
CA GLY A 24 10.21 21.31 6.08
C GLY A 24 9.21 20.78 7.12
N THR A 25 9.25 19.48 7.47
CA THR A 25 8.33 18.91 8.47
C THR A 25 8.99 18.59 9.81
N GLY A 26 10.31 18.53 9.86
CA GLY A 26 11.08 18.05 11.03
C GLY A 26 10.90 16.55 11.32
N ARG A 27 10.16 15.81 10.48
CA ARG A 27 9.93 14.37 10.64
C ARG A 27 11.12 13.58 10.13
N VAL A 28 11.49 12.57 10.89
CA VAL A 28 12.48 11.54 10.51
C VAL A 28 11.84 10.18 10.69
N VAL A 29 11.97 9.33 9.68
CA VAL A 29 11.48 7.94 9.71
C VAL A 29 12.68 7.00 9.82
N ASP A 30 12.71 6.21 10.88
CA ASP A 30 13.70 5.14 11.07
C ASP A 30 13.24 3.87 10.32
N LEU A 31 14.05 3.42 9.38
CA LEU A 31 13.84 2.24 8.54
C LEU A 31 14.19 0.93 9.27
N ALA A 32 15.01 1.00 10.32
CA ALA A 32 15.48 -0.14 11.09
C ALA A 32 14.74 -0.34 12.43
N GLU A 33 13.75 0.51 12.75
CA GLU A 33 12.94 0.39 13.97
C GLU A 33 12.22 -0.96 14.03
N SER A 34 12.73 -1.83 14.91
CA SER A 34 12.30 -3.22 15.05
C SER A 34 10.86 -3.40 15.54
N ASN A 35 10.32 -2.42 16.28
CA ASN A 35 8.98 -2.52 16.87
C ASN A 35 7.88 -1.99 15.94
N THR A 36 8.25 -1.50 14.75
CA THR A 36 7.30 -1.00 13.74
C THR A 36 7.19 -1.98 12.59
N ALA A 37 5.97 -2.34 12.20
CA ALA A 37 5.75 -3.18 11.03
C ALA A 37 6.32 -2.49 9.77
N PRO A 38 7.10 -3.18 8.91
CA PRO A 38 7.74 -2.55 7.75
C PRO A 38 6.78 -1.84 6.79
N LEU A 39 5.53 -2.32 6.66
CA LEU A 39 4.50 -1.66 5.86
C LEU A 39 4.08 -0.31 6.45
N LEU A 40 4.02 -0.19 7.77
CA LEU A 40 3.73 1.06 8.46
C LEU A 40 4.89 2.04 8.32
N THR A 41 6.14 1.56 8.42
CA THR A 41 7.34 2.37 8.12
C THR A 41 7.28 2.93 6.70
N ALA A 42 6.89 2.12 5.72
CA ALA A 42 6.71 2.57 4.35
C ALA A 42 5.56 3.58 4.19
N ALA A 43 4.42 3.36 4.86
CA ALA A 43 3.28 4.26 4.83
C ALA A 43 3.61 5.63 5.44
N ASN A 44 4.50 5.68 6.44
CA ASN A 44 4.95 6.94 7.04
C ASN A 44 5.78 7.83 6.10
N LEU A 45 6.24 7.29 4.96
CA LEU A 45 6.99 8.02 3.93
C LEU A 45 6.10 8.54 2.79
N LEU A 46 4.86 8.05 2.68
CA LEU A 46 3.95 8.34 1.57
C LEU A 46 2.69 9.04 2.06
N GLN A 47 1.97 9.68 1.14
CA GLN A 47 0.66 10.25 1.44
C GLN A 47 -0.47 9.25 1.17
N GLU A 48 -0.21 8.28 0.30
CA GLU A 48 -1.17 7.29 -0.17
C GLU A 48 -1.38 6.16 0.84
N ASP A 49 -2.58 5.60 0.82
CA ASP A 49 -2.85 4.32 1.45
C ASP A 49 -2.12 3.19 0.72
N LEU A 50 -1.57 2.24 1.49
CA LEU A 50 -0.85 1.08 0.95
C LEU A 50 -1.63 -0.20 1.19
N VAL A 51 -1.86 -0.96 0.13
CA VAL A 51 -2.41 -2.31 0.18
C VAL A 51 -1.43 -3.27 -0.50
N LEU A 52 -1.07 -4.34 0.21
CA LEU A 52 -0.24 -5.41 -0.33
C LEU A 52 -1.12 -6.59 -0.73
N MET A 53 -1.04 -6.93 -2.01
CA MET A 53 -1.69 -8.11 -2.59
C MET A 53 -0.69 -9.27 -2.64
N ARG A 54 -1.14 -10.46 -2.29
CA ARG A 54 -0.33 -11.69 -2.36
C ARG A 54 -1.00 -12.70 -3.29
N LYS A 55 -0.28 -13.14 -4.31
CA LYS A 55 -0.73 -14.21 -5.21
C LYS A 55 -0.85 -15.53 -4.44
N GLY A 56 -1.96 -16.23 -4.63
CA GLY A 56 -2.22 -17.59 -4.13
C GLY A 56 -2.96 -18.41 -5.18
N GLU A 57 -3.48 -19.58 -4.79
CA GLU A 57 -4.15 -20.51 -5.69
C GLU A 57 -5.42 -19.92 -6.33
N THR A 58 -6.13 -19.07 -5.60
CA THR A 58 -7.39 -18.44 -6.03
C THR A 58 -7.20 -17.01 -6.57
N GLY A 59 -5.96 -16.60 -6.86
CA GLY A 59 -5.62 -15.28 -7.38
C GLY A 59 -4.93 -14.38 -6.36
N TRP A 60 -4.99 -13.06 -6.58
CA TRP A 60 -4.40 -12.06 -5.70
C TRP A 60 -5.32 -11.78 -4.52
N ARG A 61 -4.85 -11.95 -3.28
CA ARG A 61 -5.61 -11.62 -2.07
C ARG A 61 -5.03 -10.43 -1.31
N LEU A 62 -5.89 -9.65 -0.68
CA LEU A 62 -5.49 -8.54 0.20
C LEU A 62 -4.82 -9.12 1.46
N ALA A 63 -3.50 -8.98 1.56
CA ALA A 63 -2.69 -9.67 2.57
C ALA A 63 -2.22 -8.77 3.73
N ALA A 64 -2.01 -7.49 3.45
CA ALA A 64 -1.67 -6.48 4.45
C ALA A 64 -2.09 -5.09 3.94
N ALA A 65 -2.33 -4.15 4.84
CA ALA A 65 -2.62 -2.77 4.45
C ALA A 65 -2.24 -1.78 5.57
N SER A 66 -1.91 -0.56 5.14
CA SER A 66 -1.99 0.66 5.93
C SER A 66 -2.99 1.56 5.21
N LEU A 67 -4.24 1.59 5.70
CA LEU A 67 -5.40 2.17 5.02
C LEU A 67 -6.05 3.22 5.93
N CYS A 68 -5.64 4.48 5.79
CA CYS A 68 -6.04 5.60 6.63
C CYS A 68 -7.18 6.42 6.02
N PHE A 69 -7.29 6.49 4.70
CA PHE A 69 -8.26 7.35 4.00
C PHE A 69 -9.01 6.62 2.86
N PRO A 70 -9.70 5.49 3.15
CA PRO A 70 -10.37 4.71 2.12
C PRO A 70 -11.58 5.42 1.52
N SER A 71 -11.81 5.21 0.22
CA SER A 71 -12.97 5.76 -0.49
C SER A 71 -14.20 4.86 -0.35
N SER A 72 -15.01 5.09 0.70
CA SER A 72 -16.31 4.44 0.92
C SER A 72 -16.29 2.93 1.19
N TRP A 73 -15.20 2.39 1.74
CA TRP A 73 -15.13 0.99 2.20
C TRP A 73 -14.27 0.87 3.47
N ARG A 74 -14.41 -0.23 4.21
CA ARG A 74 -13.58 -0.52 5.39
C ARG A 74 -12.64 -1.70 5.14
N LEU A 75 -11.40 -1.62 5.65
CA LEU A 75 -10.43 -2.70 5.52
C LEU A 75 -10.99 -4.03 6.02
N SER A 76 -11.68 -4.03 7.16
CA SER A 76 -12.27 -5.23 7.76
C SER A 76 -13.31 -5.92 6.88
N GLU A 77 -13.94 -5.21 5.94
CA GLU A 77 -14.93 -5.77 5.01
C GLU A 77 -14.26 -6.48 3.81
N LYS A 78 -12.97 -6.24 3.57
CA LYS A 78 -12.27 -6.65 2.35
C LYS A 78 -10.95 -7.39 2.61
N PHE A 79 -10.43 -7.35 3.83
CA PHE A 79 -9.19 -8.01 4.20
C PHE A 79 -9.27 -9.53 3.97
N GLY A 80 -8.21 -10.11 3.39
CA GLY A 80 -8.14 -11.53 3.08
C GLY A 80 -8.89 -11.97 1.82
N HIS A 81 -9.81 -11.16 1.29
CA HIS A 81 -10.56 -11.48 0.08
C HIS A 81 -9.70 -11.40 -1.18
N ALA A 82 -10.10 -12.16 -2.20
CA ALA A 82 -9.49 -12.11 -3.52
C ALA A 82 -9.86 -10.81 -4.24
N LEU A 83 -9.02 -10.36 -5.17
CA LEU A 83 -9.16 -9.07 -5.85
C LEU A 83 -10.52 -8.90 -6.55
N ALA A 84 -11.05 -9.96 -7.17
CA ALA A 84 -12.39 -9.94 -7.76
C ALA A 84 -13.51 -9.77 -6.72
N ASP A 85 -13.38 -10.38 -5.53
CA ASP A 85 -14.37 -10.25 -4.46
C ASP A 85 -14.29 -8.87 -3.80
N VAL A 86 -13.10 -8.27 -3.75
CA VAL A 86 -12.93 -6.89 -3.29
C VAL A 86 -13.74 -5.93 -4.16
N HIS A 87 -13.68 -6.12 -5.49
CA HIS A 87 -14.33 -5.28 -6.50
C HIS A 87 -15.74 -5.72 -6.91
N GLU A 88 -16.29 -6.78 -6.30
CA GLU A 88 -17.64 -7.27 -6.65
C GLU A 88 -18.71 -6.18 -6.69
N PRO A 89 -18.75 -5.21 -5.75
CA PRO A 89 -19.77 -4.15 -5.77
C PRO A 89 -19.58 -3.13 -6.91
N VAL A 90 -18.43 -3.12 -7.59
CA VAL A 90 -18.11 -2.16 -8.64
C VAL A 90 -18.70 -2.67 -9.97
N PRO A 91 -19.63 -1.92 -10.60
CA PRO A 91 -20.25 -2.35 -11.85
C PRO A 91 -19.22 -2.69 -12.92
N GLY A 92 -19.33 -3.89 -13.49
CA GLY A 92 -18.42 -4.38 -14.53
C GLY A 92 -17.08 -4.91 -14.03
N PHE A 93 -16.86 -5.04 -12.71
CA PHE A 93 -15.67 -5.66 -12.11
C PHE A 93 -15.96 -6.94 -11.31
N GLY A 94 -17.22 -7.37 -11.25
CA GLY A 94 -17.58 -8.67 -10.69
C GLY A 94 -16.90 -9.83 -11.40
N ARG A 95 -16.86 -10.98 -10.72
CA ARG A 95 -16.25 -12.23 -11.21
C ARG A 95 -16.78 -12.59 -12.60
N GLY A 96 -15.87 -12.99 -13.49
CA GLY A 96 -16.21 -13.36 -14.88
C GLY A 96 -16.35 -12.17 -15.84
N SER A 97 -16.28 -10.93 -15.36
CA SER A 97 -16.21 -9.76 -16.23
C SER A 97 -14.84 -9.65 -16.93
N ARG A 98 -14.81 -8.93 -18.07
CA ARG A 98 -13.55 -8.63 -18.77
C ARG A 98 -12.58 -7.84 -17.89
N ASN A 99 -13.08 -6.93 -17.06
CA ASN A 99 -12.24 -6.10 -16.21
C ASN A 99 -11.61 -6.90 -15.07
N ALA A 100 -12.37 -7.80 -14.44
CA ALA A 100 -11.83 -8.73 -13.43
C ALA A 100 -10.66 -9.55 -13.99
N ALA A 101 -10.82 -10.10 -15.19
CA ALA A 101 -9.76 -10.88 -15.84
C ALA A 101 -8.53 -10.05 -16.26
N MET A 102 -8.64 -8.72 -16.40
CA MET A 102 -7.50 -7.86 -16.69
C MET A 102 -6.69 -7.53 -15.44
N ILE A 103 -7.36 -7.27 -14.31
CA ILE A 103 -6.68 -6.89 -13.06
C ILE A 103 -6.08 -8.09 -12.31
N GLU A 104 -6.50 -9.32 -12.64
CA GLU A 104 -5.97 -10.55 -12.02
C GLU A 104 -4.67 -11.08 -12.64
N ARG A 105 -4.21 -10.51 -13.77
CA ARG A 105 -2.98 -10.94 -14.47
C ARG A 105 -1.73 -10.68 -13.63
#